data_AF-A0A966JXQ8-F1
#
_entry.id   AF-A0A966JXQ8-F1
#
_cell.length_a   1.000
_cell.length_b   1.000
_cell.length_c   1.000
_cell.angle_alpha   90.00
_cell.angle_beta   90.00
_cell.angle_gamma   90.00
#
_symmetry.space_group_name_H-M   'P 1'
#
loop_
_entity.id
_entity.type
_entity.pdbx_description
1 polymer ?
#
loop_
_entity_poly.entity_id
_entity_poly.type
_entity_poly.pdbx_seq_one_letter_code
_entity_poly.pdbx_strand_id
1 'polypeptide(L)'
;VFRRDGMWMAESPFLQPADDEPVSEQMVRFRTVGDATCTAAIESTATTIEQVIAETAAARITERGATRADDRISEAGMEDRKKQGYF
;
A
#
# COMPACT_ATOMS: atom_id res chain seq x y z
N VAL A 1 4.91 2.11 11.69
CA VAL A 1 4.04 2.59 10.59
C VAL A 1 3.20 3.76 11.08
N PHE A 2 2.72 4.62 10.18
CA PHE A 2 1.78 5.71 10.49
C PHE A 2 0.65 5.72 9.45
N ARG A 3 -0.47 6.39 9.75
CA ARG A 3 -1.60 6.51 8.82
C ARG A 3 -1.52 7.80 8.01
N ARG A 4 -1.58 7.67 6.68
CA ARG A 4 -1.74 8.79 5.73
C ARG A 4 -2.75 8.40 4.66
N ASP A 5 -3.75 9.25 4.40
CA ASP A 5 -4.80 8.98 3.39
C ASP A 5 -5.48 7.61 3.52
N GLY A 6 -5.66 7.13 4.76
CA GLY A 6 -6.25 5.84 5.07
C GLY A 6 -5.37 4.63 4.77
N MET A 7 -4.08 4.83 4.49
CA MET A 7 -3.08 3.79 4.21
C MET A 7 -2.05 3.67 5.35
N TRP A 8 -1.49 2.48 5.54
CA TRP A 8 -0.38 2.25 6.46
C TRP A 8 0.96 2.49 5.77
N MET A 9 1.63 3.57 6.14
CA MET A 9 2.92 3.94 5.56
C MET A 9 4.06 3.52 6.49
N ALA A 10 5.18 3.08 5.92
CA ALA A 10 6.40 2.84 6.67
C ALA A 10 7.15 4.15 6.89
N GLU A 11 7.44 4.45 8.16
CA GLU A 11 8.42 5.49 8.50
C GLU A 11 9.78 5.07 7.95
N SER A 12 10.41 5.96 7.19
CA SER A 12 11.71 5.72 6.58
C SER A 12 12.44 7.04 6.30
N PRO A 13 13.75 7.02 6.01
CA PRO A 13 14.48 8.24 5.65
C PRO A 13 13.88 9.04 4.47
N PHE A 14 13.09 8.39 3.61
CA PHE A 14 12.46 9.00 2.45
C PHE A 14 11.00 9.43 2.69
N LEU A 15 10.41 8.98 3.80
CA LEU A 15 9.02 9.25 4.13
C LEU A 15 8.87 9.35 5.66
N GLN A 16 8.80 10.58 6.13
CA GLN A 16 8.59 10.90 7.54
C GLN A 16 7.10 11.18 7.80
N PRO A 17 6.57 10.83 8.97
CA PRO A 17 5.26 11.27 9.43
C PRO A 17 5.23 12.79 9.63
N ALA A 18 4.05 13.40 9.49
CA ALA A 18 3.77 14.75 9.96
C ALA A 18 3.50 14.75 11.48
N ASP A 19 3.45 15.95 12.09
CA ASP A 19 3.23 16.10 13.54
C ASP A 19 1.91 15.46 14.03
N ASP A 20 0.90 15.38 13.16
CA ASP A 20 -0.42 14.80 13.41
C ASP A 20 -0.54 13.31 13.01
N GLU A 21 0.55 12.69 12.57
CA GLU A 21 0.60 11.29 12.13
C GLU A 21 1.43 10.43 13.11
N PRO A 22 0.85 9.99 14.23
CA PRO A 22 1.59 9.21 15.22
C PRO A 22 2.08 7.88 14.62
N VAL A 23 3.34 7.55 14.89
CA VAL A 23 3.93 6.27 14.54
C VAL A 23 3.54 5.22 15.58
N SER A 24 3.21 4.02 15.12
CA SER A 24 2.93 2.84 15.93
C SER A 24 3.59 1.58 15.36
N GLU A 25 3.91 0.62 16.24
CA GLU A 25 4.30 -0.73 15.85
C GLU A 25 3.07 -1.56 15.57
N GLN A 26 2.97 -2.13 14.37
CA GLN A 26 1.81 -2.92 13.92
C GLN A 26 2.30 -4.14 13.13
N MET A 27 1.54 -5.24 13.18
CA MET A 27 1.75 -6.37 12.28
C MET A 27 1.16 -6.06 10.91
N VAL A 28 2.05 -5.85 9.95
CA VAL A 28 1.70 -5.45 8.59
C VAL A 28 2.49 -6.24 7.56
N ARG A 29 1.97 -6.31 6.33
CA ARG A 29 2.61 -6.96 5.20
C ARG A 29 2.56 -6.08 3.96
N PHE A 30 3.66 -6.06 3.23
CA PHE A 30 3.72 -5.44 1.89
C PHE A 30 3.39 -6.50 0.84
N ARG A 31 2.35 -6.24 0.06
CA ARG A 31 1.90 -7.13 -1.03
C ARG A 31 2.35 -6.66 -2.41
N THR A 32 2.83 -5.43 -2.51
CA THR A 32 3.40 -4.87 -3.74
C THR A 32 4.75 -4.26 -3.45
N VAL A 33 5.56 -4.12 -4.49
CA VAL A 33 6.86 -3.44 -4.43
C VAL A 33 6.81 -2.20 -5.33
N GLY A 34 7.34 -1.09 -4.84
CA GLY A 34 7.41 0.21 -5.50
C GLY A 34 8.28 1.16 -4.68
N ASP A 35 8.13 2.47 -4.88
CA ASP A 35 8.87 3.46 -4.10
C ASP A 35 8.35 3.51 -2.65
N ALA A 36 9.26 3.73 -1.71
CA ALA A 36 8.94 3.80 -0.28
C ALA A 36 7.93 4.92 0.06
N THR A 37 7.87 5.96 -0.77
CA THR A 37 6.98 7.12 -0.60
C THR A 37 5.53 6.84 -0.99
N CYS A 38 5.27 5.79 -1.79
CA CYS A 38 3.93 5.51 -2.34
C CYS A 38 3.46 4.06 -2.16
N THR A 39 4.29 3.18 -1.59
CA THR A 39 3.92 1.80 -1.30
C THR A 39 3.45 1.69 0.15
N ALA A 40 2.17 1.37 0.34
CA ALA A 40 1.57 1.14 1.64
C ALA A 40 1.55 -0.34 2.02
N ALA A 41 1.61 -0.59 3.33
CA ALA A 41 1.38 -1.89 3.91
C ALA A 41 -0.12 -2.14 4.15
N ILE A 42 -0.46 -3.41 4.35
CA ILE A 42 -1.77 -3.81 4.88
C ILE A 42 -1.59 -4.47 6.24
N GLU A 43 -2.58 -4.35 7.12
CA GLU A 43 -2.62 -5.16 8.34
C GLU A 43 -2.69 -6.63 7.97
N SER A 44 -1.84 -7.43 8.59
CA SER A 44 -1.78 -8.87 8.38
C SER A 44 -1.15 -9.52 9.59
N THR A 45 -1.85 -10.48 10.18
CA THR A 45 -1.32 -11.31 11.27
C THR A 45 -0.79 -12.64 10.75
N ALA A 46 -0.68 -12.80 9.42
CA ALA A 46 -0.25 -14.04 8.79
C ALA A 46 1.24 -14.28 9.04
N THR A 47 1.57 -15.40 9.67
CA THR A 47 2.94 -15.84 9.97
C THR A 47 3.34 -17.12 9.23
N THR A 48 2.41 -17.77 8.53
CA THR A 48 2.66 -18.96 7.71
C THR A 48 2.20 -18.76 6.26
N ILE A 49 2.70 -19.62 5.37
CA ILE A 49 2.35 -19.59 3.94
C ILE A 49 0.85 -19.87 3.76
N GLU A 50 0.29 -20.82 4.49
CA GLU A 50 -1.12 -21.19 4.41
C GLU A 50 -2.02 -20.02 4.82
N GLN A 51 -1.62 -19.27 5.84
CA GLN A 51 -2.33 -18.07 6.28
C GLN A 51 -2.26 -16.96 5.22
N VAL A 52 -1.10 -16.76 4.59
CA VAL A 52 -0.94 -15.82 3.48
C VAL A 52 -1.82 -16.20 2.30
N ILE A 53 -1.90 -17.48 1.95
CA ILE A 53 -2.75 -17.98 0.86
C ILE A 53 -4.23 -17.72 1.19
N ALA A 54 -4.67 -18.06 2.40
CA ALA A 54 -6.05 -17.83 2.82
C ALA A 54 -6.44 -16.35 2.83
N GLU A 55 -5.57 -15.48 3.36
CA GLU A 55 -5.75 -14.02 3.34
C GLU A 55 -5.85 -13.49 1.89
N THR A 56 -4.96 -13.94 1.02
CA THR A 56 -4.90 -13.49 -0.38
C THR A 56 -6.13 -13.96 -1.16
N ALA A 57 -6.58 -15.20 -0.94
CA ALA A 57 -7.77 -15.76 -1.58
C ALA A 57 -9.08 -15.07 -1.15
N ALA A 58 -9.14 -14.52 0.07
CA ALA A 58 -10.29 -13.80 0.59
C ALA A 58 -10.35 -12.32 0.16
N ALA A 59 -9.28 -11.78 -0.44
CA ALA A 59 -9.19 -10.37 -0.79
C ALA A 59 -10.17 -10.00 -1.91
N ARG A 60 -10.93 -8.92 -1.72
CA ARG A 60 -11.91 -8.41 -2.70
C ARG A 60 -11.43 -7.22 -3.52
N ILE A 61 -10.24 -6.73 -3.21
CA ILE A 61 -9.58 -5.62 -3.88
C ILE A 61 -8.25 -6.10 -4.44
N THR A 62 -7.84 -5.55 -5.57
CA THR A 62 -6.53 -5.88 -6.16
C THR A 62 -5.42 -5.40 -5.24
N GLU A 63 -4.27 -6.08 -5.28
CA GLU A 63 -3.13 -5.70 -4.44
C GLU A 63 -2.72 -4.24 -4.70
N ARG A 64 -2.58 -3.86 -5.98
CA ARG A 64 -2.27 -2.47 -6.38
C ARG A 64 -3.30 -1.47 -5.88
N GLY A 65 -4.60 -1.74 -6.03
CA GLY A 65 -5.65 -0.85 -5.54
C GLY A 65 -5.66 -0.69 -4.02
N ALA A 66 -5.12 -1.68 -3.29
CA ALA A 66 -5.00 -1.65 -1.84
C ALA A 66 -3.76 -0.88 -1.35
N THR A 67 -2.66 -0.93 -2.09
CA THR A 67 -1.32 -0.55 -1.55
C THR A 67 -0.63 0.59 -2.27
N ARG A 68 -1.12 1.05 -3.43
CA ARG A 68 -0.47 2.12 -4.20
C ARG A 68 -1.15 3.46 -3.97
N ALA A 69 -0.50 4.35 -3.22
CA ALA A 69 -1.00 5.69 -2.92
C ALA A 69 -1.14 6.55 -4.20
N ASP A 70 -0.23 6.37 -5.15
CA ASP A 70 -0.22 7.08 -6.43
C ASP A 70 -1.36 6.64 -7.36
N ASP A 71 -1.81 5.39 -7.28
CA ASP A 71 -2.93 4.88 -8.07
C ASP A 71 -4.28 5.49 -7.60
N ARG A 72 -4.40 5.98 -6.36
CA ARG A 72 -5.63 6.64 -5.85
C ARG A 72 -5.78 8.10 -6.29
N ILE A 73 -4.70 8.75 -6.70
CA ILE A 73 -4.76 10.14 -7.19
C ILE A 73 -5.51 10.19 -8.53
N SER A 74 -5.63 9.06 -9.24
CA SER A 74 -6.57 8.91 -10.34
C SER A 74 -6.84 7.43 -10.63
N GLU A 75 -8.05 6.96 -10.35
CA GLU A 75 -8.53 5.61 -10.76
C GLU A 75 -8.47 5.43 -12.28
N ALA A 76 -8.51 6.54 -13.03
CA ALA A 76 -8.30 6.62 -14.47
C ALA A 76 -6.82 6.80 -14.88
N GLY A 77 -5.91 7.05 -13.94
CA GLY A 77 -4.56 7.56 -14.21
C GLY A 77 -3.66 6.58 -14.94
N MET A 78 -3.82 5.27 -14.78
CA MET A 78 -3.01 4.30 -15.52
C MET A 78 -3.58 4.02 -16.92
N GLU A 79 -4.91 3.96 -17.06
CA GLU A 79 -5.56 3.73 -18.35
C GLU A 79 -5.46 4.97 -19.25
N ASP A 80 -5.59 6.17 -18.69
CA ASP A 80 -5.38 7.43 -19.40
C ASP A 80 -3.91 7.65 -19.77
N ARG A 81 -2.98 7.30 -18.88
CA ARG A 81 -1.54 7.31 -19.23
C ARG A 81 -1.22 6.33 -20.36
N LYS A 82 -1.84 5.14 -20.38
CA LYS A 82 -1.74 4.20 -21.51
C LYS A 82 -2.28 4.82 -22.80
N LYS A 83 -3.44 5.48 -22.76
CA LYS A 83 -4.01 6.20 -23.92
C LYS A 83 -3.12 7.37 -24.39
N GLN A 84 -2.39 8.00 -23.48
CA GLN A 84 -1.45 9.10 -23.76
C GLN A 84 -0.05 8.64 -24.20
N GLY A 85 0.16 7.33 -24.43
CA GLY A 85 1.43 6.81 -24.95
C GLY A 85 2.49 6.57 -23.87
N TYR A 86 2.09 6.47 -22.61
CA TYR A 86 2.96 5.97 -21.53
C TYR A 86 3.10 4.44 -21.60
N PHE A 87 3.16 3.86 -22.80
CA PHE A 87 3.63 2.51 -23.18
C PHE A 87 3.72 2.46 -24.70
#